data_AF-A0A426U3M8-F1
#
_entry.id   AF-A0A426U3M8-F1
#
_cell.length_a   1.000
_cell.length_b   1.000
_cell.length_c   1.000
_cell.angle_alpha   90.00
_cell.angle_beta   90.00
_cell.angle_gamma   90.00
#
_symmetry.space_group_name_H-M   'P 1'
#
loop_
_entity.id
_entity.type
_entity.pdbx_description
1 polymer ?
#
loop_
_entity_poly.entity_id
_entity_poly.type
_entity_poly.pdbx_seq_one_letter_code
_entity_poly.pdbx_strand_id
1 'polypeptide(L)'
;MPKTNFQPAQHGYPFVNAWKLRPAEQTQLRQSLTQASGEACGKLGNDTFGLLRSMVTPALNTWIDNALPDYYGLCGGMAFSAADHFRAGVPVPTGPEPWRTPDGDDPQERALRDYLWRRQLESLQPNASVLLWWMLMLLLPIPGGGPNWLRDRTREQVQNLPAFLSHGPWPICLIGSSTSPFNNHQVLATGIEQHSADQATIFLYDANGPGREQTIEIDLRGAGVQATESCPSAERGALRGFFCMHYAPAPPPSGLGLGKEKGNRK
;
A
#
# COMPACT_ATOMS: atom_id res chain seq x y z
N MET A 1 -20.60 -12.39 4.69
CA MET A 1 -19.56 -11.33 4.70
C MET A 1 -18.23 -12.03 4.50
N PRO A 2 -17.47 -11.73 3.44
CA PRO A 2 -16.16 -12.33 3.26
C PRO A 2 -15.19 -11.70 4.26
N LYS A 3 -14.83 -12.46 5.30
CA LYS A 3 -13.74 -12.18 6.22
C LYS A 3 -12.82 -13.40 6.21
N THR A 4 -11.53 -13.14 6.07
CA THR A 4 -10.49 -14.16 6.06
C THR A 4 -10.17 -14.55 7.50
N ASN A 5 -9.49 -15.69 7.69
CA ASN A 5 -8.95 -16.07 9.00
C ASN A 5 -7.65 -15.32 9.36
N PHE A 6 -7.31 -14.26 8.63
CA PHE A 6 -6.10 -13.49 8.91
C PHE A 6 -6.28 -12.66 10.20
N GLN A 7 -5.50 -12.99 11.23
CA GLN A 7 -5.42 -12.23 12.47
C GLN A 7 -4.15 -11.36 12.48
N PRO A 8 -4.25 -10.02 12.49
CA PRO A 8 -3.09 -9.12 12.47
C PRO A 8 -2.06 -9.36 13.57
N ALA A 9 -2.50 -9.80 14.76
CA ALA A 9 -1.61 -10.12 15.87
C ALA A 9 -0.76 -11.39 15.66
N GLN A 10 -1.21 -12.31 14.80
CA GLN A 10 -0.56 -13.61 14.59
C GLN A 10 0.13 -13.71 13.23
N HIS A 11 -0.46 -13.09 12.20
CA HIS A 11 -0.02 -13.20 10.82
C HIS A 11 0.58 -11.90 10.27
N GLY A 12 0.41 -10.78 10.97
CA GLY A 12 1.02 -9.50 10.61
C GLY A 12 2.38 -9.33 11.29
N TYR A 13 3.26 -8.54 10.67
CA TYR A 13 4.50 -8.16 11.33
C TYR A 13 4.21 -7.30 12.57
N PRO A 14 4.93 -7.52 13.69
CA PRO A 14 4.67 -6.82 14.93
C PRO A 14 5.35 -5.45 15.04
N PHE A 15 6.31 -5.15 14.17
CA PHE A 15 7.13 -3.94 14.23
C PHE A 15 6.56 -2.82 13.36
N VAL A 16 6.94 -1.59 13.71
CA VAL A 16 6.48 -0.38 13.04
C VAL A 16 7.14 -0.25 11.68
N ASN A 17 6.35 0.15 10.70
CA ASN A 17 6.78 0.39 9.33
C ASN A 17 7.48 1.75 9.16
N ALA A 18 8.68 1.88 9.71
CA ALA A 18 9.52 3.07 9.55
C ALA A 18 10.97 2.65 9.29
N TRP A 19 11.45 2.94 8.07
CA TRP A 19 12.75 2.46 7.59
C TRP A 19 13.57 3.62 7.06
N LYS A 20 14.83 3.70 7.47
CA LYS A 20 15.77 4.59 6.79
C LYS A 20 16.05 4.03 5.40
N LEU A 21 15.80 4.80 4.35
CA LEU A 21 16.10 4.34 3.00
C LEU A 21 17.61 4.36 2.73
N ARG A 22 18.11 3.31 2.09
CA ARG A 22 19.47 3.27 1.53
C ARG A 22 19.50 4.10 0.24
N PRO A 23 20.63 4.72 -0.15
CA PRO A 23 20.71 5.50 -1.38
C PRO A 23 20.29 4.73 -2.66
N ALA A 24 20.63 3.45 -2.73
CA ALA A 24 20.20 2.57 -3.83
C ALA A 24 18.67 2.36 -3.84
N GLU A 25 18.05 2.26 -2.67
CA GLU A 25 16.60 2.08 -2.51
C GLU A 25 15.83 3.35 -2.94
N GLN A 26 16.33 4.53 -2.54
CA GLN A 26 15.79 5.82 -3.00
C GLN A 26 15.84 5.93 -4.54
N THR A 27 16.96 5.51 -5.13
CA THR A 27 17.14 5.52 -6.59
C THR A 27 16.15 4.60 -7.29
N GLN A 28 15.95 3.38 -6.78
CA GLN A 28 15.00 2.40 -7.34
C GLN A 28 13.54 2.86 -7.22
N LEU A 29 13.16 3.49 -6.11
CA LEU A 29 11.82 4.07 -5.94
C LEU A 29 11.56 5.17 -6.95
N ARG A 30 12.51 6.10 -7.10
CA ARG A 30 12.42 7.18 -8.09
C ARG A 30 12.24 6.62 -9.49
N GLN A 31 13.09 5.68 -9.88
CA GLN A 31 13.02 5.03 -11.20
C GLN A 31 11.67 4.36 -11.44
N SER A 32 11.13 3.64 -10.44
CA SER A 32 9.84 2.94 -10.55
C SER A 32 8.69 3.93 -10.80
N LEU A 33 8.65 5.07 -10.09
CA LEU A 33 7.63 6.09 -10.30
C LEU A 33 7.84 6.85 -11.61
N THR A 34 9.08 7.15 -12.00
CA THR A 34 9.38 7.81 -13.27
C THR A 34 8.98 6.94 -14.46
N GLN A 35 9.14 5.62 -14.39
CA GLN A 35 8.65 4.72 -15.43
C GLN A 35 7.12 4.71 -15.49
N ALA A 36 6.47 4.58 -14.33
CA ALA A 36 5.02 4.57 -14.23
C ALA A 36 4.36 5.89 -14.65
N SER A 37 5.09 7.01 -14.56
CA SER A 37 4.62 8.33 -14.98
C SER A 37 4.32 8.36 -16.49
N GLY A 38 5.19 7.75 -17.30
CA GLY A 38 5.00 7.63 -18.74
C GLY A 38 3.74 6.85 -19.10
N GLU A 39 3.50 5.74 -18.39
CA GLU A 39 2.30 4.91 -18.56
C GLU A 39 1.02 5.64 -18.14
N ALA A 40 1.05 6.32 -17.00
CA ALA A 40 -0.09 7.09 -16.50
C ALA A 40 -0.44 8.25 -17.44
N CYS A 41 0.58 8.99 -17.93
CA CYS A 41 0.39 10.05 -18.93
C CYS A 41 -0.10 9.51 -20.28
N GLY A 42 0.32 8.30 -20.67
CA GLY A 42 -0.12 7.65 -21.91
C GLY A 42 -1.63 7.42 -21.97
N LYS A 43 -2.30 7.26 -20.81
CA LYS A 43 -3.76 7.09 -20.72
C LYS A 43 -4.56 8.34 -21.13
N LEU A 44 -3.91 9.51 -21.26
CA LEU A 44 -4.57 10.75 -21.68
C LEU A 44 -4.85 10.78 -23.20
N GLY A 45 -4.23 9.92 -24.03
CA GLY A 45 -4.42 9.89 -25.48
C GLY A 45 -3.65 10.99 -26.24
N ASN A 46 -3.55 10.85 -27.57
CA ASN A 46 -2.65 11.68 -28.40
C ASN A 46 -3.32 12.88 -29.09
N ASP A 47 -4.61 12.84 -29.43
CA ASP A 47 -5.15 13.75 -30.46
C ASP A 47 -5.96 14.94 -29.93
N THR A 48 -6.45 14.89 -28.68
CA THR A 48 -7.21 15.99 -28.03
C THR A 48 -6.60 16.44 -26.70
N PHE A 49 -5.64 15.66 -26.18
CA PHE A 49 -5.07 15.81 -24.84
C PHE A 49 -3.57 16.10 -24.84
N GLY A 50 -2.94 16.39 -26.00
CA GLY A 50 -1.53 16.77 -26.06
C GLY A 50 -1.18 17.96 -25.15
N LEU A 51 -2.08 18.94 -25.08
CA LEU A 51 -2.01 20.08 -24.16
C LEU A 51 -2.12 19.67 -22.69
N LEU A 52 -3.01 18.72 -22.35
CA LEU A 52 -3.12 18.17 -21.01
C LEU A 52 -1.87 17.38 -20.61
N ARG A 53 -1.32 16.57 -21.53
CA ARG A 53 -0.07 15.83 -21.30
C ARG A 53 1.11 16.77 -21.02
N SER A 54 1.18 17.92 -21.71
CA SER A 54 2.21 18.93 -21.45
C SER A 54 2.07 19.61 -20.08
N MET A 55 0.87 19.66 -19.50
CA MET A 55 0.64 20.20 -18.15
C MET A 55 0.86 19.14 -17.06
N VAL A 56 0.45 17.90 -17.33
CA VAL A 56 0.47 16.78 -16.38
C VAL A 56 1.89 16.27 -16.12
N THR A 57 2.71 16.14 -17.17
CA THR A 57 4.06 15.57 -17.05
C THR A 57 4.96 16.38 -16.09
N PRO A 58 5.03 17.73 -16.16
CA PRO A 58 5.79 18.53 -15.20
C PRO A 58 5.29 18.37 -13.77
N ALA A 59 3.98 18.41 -13.54
CA ALA A 59 3.40 18.27 -12.20
C ALA A 59 3.81 16.93 -11.56
N LEU A 60 3.76 15.85 -12.33
CA LEU A 60 4.13 14.51 -11.87
C LEU A 60 5.62 14.38 -11.56
N ASN A 61 6.48 14.97 -12.39
CA ASN A 61 7.92 15.01 -12.12
C ASN A 61 8.22 15.82 -10.85
N THR A 62 7.58 16.97 -10.67
CA THR A 62 7.70 17.78 -9.45
C THR A 62 7.22 17.01 -8.21
N TRP A 63 6.13 16.24 -8.32
CA TRP A 63 5.66 15.40 -7.22
C TRP A 63 6.68 14.31 -6.87
N ILE A 64 7.30 13.65 -7.86
CA ILE A 64 8.29 12.61 -7.62
C ILE A 64 9.58 13.20 -7.01
N ASP A 65 10.08 14.30 -7.57
CA ASP A 65 11.35 14.89 -7.17
C ASP A 65 11.30 15.52 -5.77
N ASN A 66 10.15 16.09 -5.38
CA ASN A 66 9.99 16.71 -4.07
C ASN A 66 9.67 15.74 -2.93
N ALA A 67 9.48 14.45 -3.23
CA ALA A 67 8.78 13.55 -2.32
C ALA A 67 9.57 12.34 -1.84
N LEU A 68 10.87 12.23 -2.14
CA LEU A 68 11.71 11.18 -1.56
C LEU A 68 12.05 11.51 -0.10
N PRO A 69 11.54 10.75 0.88
CA PRO A 69 11.85 11.00 2.28
C PRO A 69 13.13 10.25 2.70
N ASP A 70 13.76 10.72 3.77
CA ASP A 70 14.86 9.99 4.43
C ASP A 70 14.36 8.69 5.10
N TYR A 71 13.12 8.73 5.60
CA TYR A 71 12.42 7.59 6.17
C TYR A 71 11.19 7.25 5.34
N TYR A 72 11.05 5.97 4.99
CA TYR A 72 9.94 5.48 4.19
C TYR A 72 9.33 4.23 4.79
N GLY A 73 8.01 4.11 4.69
CA GLY A 73 7.30 2.90 5.07
C GLY A 73 7.31 1.89 3.94
N LEU A 74 7.90 0.71 4.16
CA LEU A 74 7.77 -0.49 3.32
C LEU A 74 6.37 -1.13 3.44
N CYS A 75 5.31 -0.31 3.49
CA CYS A 75 3.93 -0.72 3.72
C CYS A 75 3.47 -1.78 2.70
N GLY A 76 3.83 -1.57 1.44
CA GLY A 76 3.55 -2.50 0.36
C GLY A 76 4.28 -3.82 0.48
N GLY A 77 5.57 -3.76 0.82
CA GLY A 77 6.39 -4.95 1.06
C GLY A 77 5.88 -5.78 2.24
N MET A 78 5.49 -5.12 3.33
CA MET A 78 4.93 -5.77 4.51
C MET A 78 3.54 -6.35 4.24
N ALA A 79 2.66 -5.65 3.50
CA ALA A 79 1.34 -6.16 3.13
C ALA A 79 1.43 -7.38 2.19
N PHE A 80 2.25 -7.29 1.13
CA PHE A 80 2.47 -8.39 0.19
C PHE A 80 3.09 -9.60 0.90
N SER A 81 4.13 -9.37 1.71
CA SER A 81 4.79 -10.44 2.46
C SER A 81 3.86 -11.10 3.49
N ALA A 82 3.05 -10.33 4.23
CA ALA A 82 2.09 -10.90 5.16
C ALA A 82 1.04 -11.78 4.45
N ALA A 83 0.59 -11.37 3.25
CA ALA A 83 -0.28 -12.19 2.42
C ALA A 83 0.40 -13.49 1.94
N ASP A 84 1.68 -13.41 1.54
CA ASP A 84 2.49 -14.55 1.13
C ASP A 84 2.63 -15.58 2.26
N HIS A 85 3.00 -15.11 3.45
CA HIS A 85 3.13 -15.92 4.66
C HIS A 85 1.82 -16.61 5.04
N PHE A 86 0.72 -15.86 5.07
CA PHE A 86 -0.60 -16.41 5.36
C PHE A 86 -1.00 -17.48 4.34
N ARG A 87 -0.80 -17.22 3.04
CA ARG A 87 -1.12 -18.17 1.98
C ARG A 87 -0.28 -19.45 2.04
N ALA A 88 0.97 -19.32 2.46
CA ALA A 88 1.86 -20.46 2.66
C ALA A 88 1.60 -21.24 3.97
N GLY A 89 0.77 -20.70 4.88
CA GLY A 89 0.58 -21.28 6.22
C GLY A 89 1.84 -21.20 7.08
N VAL A 90 2.72 -20.22 6.82
CA VAL A 90 4.00 -20.03 7.53
C VAL A 90 3.93 -18.73 8.32
N PRO A 91 4.30 -18.71 9.62
CA PRO A 91 4.30 -17.47 10.40
C PRO A 91 5.27 -16.44 9.82
N VAL A 92 4.93 -15.16 9.97
CA VAL A 92 5.86 -14.08 9.65
C VAL A 92 7.06 -14.11 10.61
N PRO A 93 8.27 -13.71 10.17
CA PRO A 93 9.42 -13.56 11.06
C PRO A 93 9.15 -12.54 12.17
N THR A 94 9.32 -12.98 13.42
CA THR A 94 9.22 -12.12 14.61
C THR A 94 10.56 -12.07 15.34
N GLY A 95 10.93 -10.88 15.82
CA GLY A 95 12.12 -10.69 16.66
C GLY A 95 11.83 -10.87 18.14
N PRO A 96 12.90 -10.92 18.97
CA PRO A 96 12.76 -10.94 20.43
C PRO A 96 12.06 -9.67 20.93
N GLU A 97 12.22 -8.57 20.22
CA GLU A 97 11.54 -7.30 20.48
C GLU A 97 10.50 -7.04 19.37
N PRO A 98 9.19 -7.16 19.66
CA PRO A 98 8.13 -7.02 18.66
C PRO A 98 8.16 -5.68 17.91
N TRP A 99 8.72 -4.63 18.53
CA TRP A 99 8.72 -3.26 18.02
C TRP A 99 9.95 -2.92 17.17
N ARG A 100 11.00 -3.75 17.22
CA ARG A 100 12.29 -3.47 16.60
C ARG A 100 12.25 -3.79 15.11
N THR A 101 12.36 -2.77 14.28
CA THR A 101 12.55 -2.90 12.84
C THR A 101 13.87 -3.65 12.55
N PRO A 102 13.88 -4.67 11.67
CA PRO A 102 15.06 -5.47 11.38
C PRO A 102 16.02 -4.71 10.44
N ASP A 103 16.68 -3.69 10.98
CA ASP A 103 17.61 -2.82 10.24
C ASP A 103 19.07 -2.91 10.74
N GLY A 104 19.40 -3.97 11.48
CA GLY A 104 20.76 -4.22 11.95
C GLY A 104 21.61 -5.06 10.99
N ASP A 105 22.85 -5.29 11.41
CA ASP A 105 23.87 -6.03 10.66
C ASP A 105 23.80 -7.56 10.85
N ASP A 106 22.75 -8.08 11.48
CA ASP A 106 22.55 -9.52 11.55
C ASP A 106 22.17 -10.07 10.15
N PRO A 107 22.75 -11.21 9.69
CA PRO A 107 22.41 -11.77 8.40
C PRO A 107 20.92 -12.08 8.20
N GLN A 108 20.20 -12.47 9.25
CA GLN A 108 18.76 -12.76 9.19
C GLN A 108 17.94 -11.46 9.13
N GLU A 109 18.34 -10.42 9.87
CA GLU A 109 17.77 -9.07 9.77
C GLU A 109 17.92 -8.51 8.34
N ARG A 110 19.12 -8.58 7.78
CA ARG A 110 19.37 -8.15 6.39
C ARG A 110 18.53 -8.93 5.38
N ALA A 111 18.47 -10.25 5.50
CA ALA A 111 17.70 -11.08 4.57
C ALA A 111 16.18 -10.78 4.65
N LEU A 112 15.66 -10.48 5.85
CA LEU A 112 14.27 -10.03 6.01
C LEU A 112 14.05 -8.66 5.39
N ARG A 113 14.92 -7.69 5.65
CA ARG A 113 14.82 -6.36 5.03
C ARG A 113 14.88 -6.44 3.51
N ASP A 114 15.82 -7.20 2.95
CA ASP A 114 15.97 -7.35 1.50
C ASP A 114 14.73 -8.03 0.89
N TYR A 115 14.12 -8.99 1.59
CA TYR A 115 12.86 -9.59 1.18
C TYR A 115 11.70 -8.59 1.19
N LEU A 116 11.53 -7.83 2.28
CA LEU A 116 10.49 -6.80 2.39
C LEU A 116 10.69 -5.70 1.34
N TRP A 117 11.93 -5.30 1.08
CA TRP A 117 12.26 -4.35 0.03
C TRP A 117 11.89 -4.87 -1.36
N ARG A 118 12.25 -6.12 -1.68
CA ARG A 118 11.86 -6.76 -2.94
C ARG A 118 10.34 -6.78 -3.08
N ARG A 119 9.60 -7.16 -2.03
CA ARG A 119 8.13 -7.15 -2.06
C ARG A 119 7.56 -5.74 -2.16
N GLN A 120 8.24 -4.71 -1.63
CA GLN A 120 7.85 -3.31 -1.79
C GLN A 120 7.96 -2.86 -3.26
N LEU A 121 9.00 -3.29 -3.97
CA LEU A 121 9.12 -3.01 -5.41
C LEU A 121 8.06 -3.78 -6.21
N GLU A 122 7.85 -5.06 -5.89
CA GLU A 122 6.82 -5.91 -6.53
C GLU A 122 5.40 -5.43 -6.25
N SER A 123 5.17 -4.73 -5.13
CA SER A 123 3.89 -4.08 -4.84
C SER A 123 3.76 -2.74 -5.56
N LEU A 124 4.85 -1.98 -5.70
CA LEU A 124 4.82 -0.67 -6.34
C LEU A 124 4.75 -0.77 -7.87
N GLN A 125 5.67 -1.49 -8.51
CA GLN A 125 5.85 -1.47 -9.96
C GLN A 125 4.57 -1.75 -10.78
N PRO A 126 3.83 -2.86 -10.56
CA PRO A 126 2.62 -3.14 -11.33
C PRO A 126 1.43 -2.23 -10.97
N ASN A 127 1.52 -1.49 -9.87
CA ASN A 127 0.42 -0.67 -9.34
C ASN A 127 0.67 0.84 -9.47
N ALA A 128 1.90 1.26 -9.73
CA ALA A 128 2.30 2.66 -9.74
C ALA A 128 1.57 3.45 -10.84
N SER A 129 1.36 2.88 -12.03
CA SER A 129 0.63 3.58 -13.09
C SER A 129 -0.88 3.71 -12.82
N VAL A 130 -1.44 2.89 -11.93
CA VAL A 130 -2.82 3.05 -11.42
C VAL A 130 -2.83 4.13 -10.33
N LEU A 131 -1.92 4.04 -9.36
CA LEU A 131 -1.74 5.05 -8.30
C LEU A 131 -1.59 6.46 -8.88
N LEU A 132 -0.63 6.67 -9.77
CA LEU A 132 -0.36 7.98 -10.36
C LEU A 132 -1.55 8.45 -11.20
N TRP A 133 -2.19 7.55 -11.97
CA TRP A 133 -3.38 7.90 -12.73
C TRP A 133 -4.53 8.38 -11.84
N TRP A 134 -4.78 7.68 -10.73
CA TRP A 134 -5.83 8.05 -9.79
C TRP A 134 -5.54 9.39 -9.09
N MET A 135 -4.27 9.63 -8.73
CA MET A 135 -3.84 10.93 -8.20
C MET A 135 -4.02 12.06 -9.22
N LEU A 136 -3.65 11.85 -10.48
CA LEU A 136 -3.83 12.84 -11.54
C LEU A 136 -5.30 13.17 -11.75
N MET A 137 -6.14 12.14 -11.85
CA MET A 137 -7.59 12.31 -12.02
C MET A 137 -8.22 13.00 -10.82
N LEU A 138 -7.70 12.80 -9.60
CA LEU A 138 -8.21 13.46 -8.39
C LEU A 138 -7.75 14.92 -8.26
N LEU A 139 -6.46 15.18 -8.45
CA LEU A 139 -5.79 16.40 -7.98
C LEU A 139 -5.64 17.47 -9.05
N LEU A 140 -5.72 17.11 -10.34
CA LEU A 140 -5.62 18.05 -11.45
C LEU A 140 -6.98 18.30 -12.10
N PRO A 141 -7.19 19.47 -12.74
CA PRO A 141 -8.44 19.82 -13.40
C PRO A 141 -8.59 19.08 -14.75
N ILE A 142 -8.53 17.74 -14.72
CA ILE A 142 -8.74 16.89 -15.89
C ILE A 142 -10.26 16.76 -16.14
N PRO A 143 -10.75 17.01 -17.36
CA PRO A 143 -12.17 16.81 -17.68
C PRO A 143 -12.65 15.40 -17.33
N GLY A 144 -13.74 15.30 -16.59
CA GLY A 144 -14.27 14.02 -16.11
C GLY A 144 -13.52 13.40 -14.92
N GLY A 145 -12.51 14.10 -14.37
CA GLY A 145 -11.86 13.76 -13.11
C GLY A 145 -12.56 14.34 -11.88
N GLY A 146 -11.82 14.38 -10.78
CA GLY A 146 -12.21 14.91 -9.49
C GLY A 146 -12.76 13.87 -8.51
N PRO A 147 -13.25 14.32 -7.34
CA PRO A 147 -13.72 13.44 -6.27
C PRO A 147 -14.85 12.49 -6.67
N ASN A 148 -15.77 12.91 -7.55
CA ASN A 148 -16.85 12.06 -8.07
C ASN A 148 -16.31 10.87 -8.86
N TRP A 149 -15.35 11.13 -9.76
CA TRP A 149 -14.71 10.07 -10.55
C TRP A 149 -14.03 9.05 -9.65
N LEU A 150 -13.27 9.52 -8.66
CA LEU A 150 -12.57 8.63 -7.74
C LEU A 150 -13.52 7.84 -6.84
N ARG A 151 -14.62 8.44 -6.41
CA ARG A 151 -15.71 7.75 -5.68
C ARG A 151 -16.30 6.63 -6.52
N ASP A 152 -16.59 6.87 -7.78
CA ASP A 152 -17.19 5.87 -8.67
C ASP A 152 -16.22 4.71 -8.91
N ARG A 153 -14.94 5.00 -9.11
CA ARG A 153 -13.90 3.96 -9.15
C ARG A 153 -13.79 3.20 -7.84
N THR A 154 -13.84 3.88 -6.71
CA THR A 154 -13.80 3.23 -5.39
C THR A 154 -15.02 2.34 -5.16
N ARG A 155 -16.20 2.71 -5.68
CA ARG A 155 -17.42 1.89 -5.65
C ARG A 155 -17.22 0.56 -6.38
N GLU A 156 -16.62 0.59 -7.56
CA GLU A 156 -16.24 -0.63 -8.30
C GLU A 156 -15.30 -1.51 -7.47
N GLN A 157 -14.35 -0.91 -6.75
CA GLN A 157 -13.40 -1.65 -5.90
C GLN A 157 -14.06 -2.28 -4.67
N VAL A 158 -14.99 -1.57 -4.02
CA VAL A 158 -15.81 -2.10 -2.91
C VAL A 158 -16.63 -3.31 -3.37
N GLN A 159 -17.21 -3.26 -4.57
CA GLN A 159 -17.99 -4.35 -5.15
C GLN A 159 -17.13 -5.56 -5.52
N ASN A 160 -15.89 -5.34 -5.97
CA ASN A 160 -14.98 -6.40 -6.39
C ASN A 160 -14.18 -7.02 -5.23
N LEU A 161 -13.97 -6.30 -4.12
CA LEU A 161 -13.17 -6.75 -2.99
C LEU A 161 -13.59 -8.14 -2.42
N PRO A 162 -14.89 -8.48 -2.30
CA PRO A 162 -15.34 -9.83 -1.97
C PRO A 162 -14.71 -10.95 -2.82
N ALA A 163 -14.58 -10.74 -4.14
CA ALA A 163 -14.01 -11.73 -5.04
C ALA A 163 -12.51 -11.92 -4.77
N PHE A 164 -11.77 -10.84 -4.53
CA PHE A 164 -10.36 -10.90 -4.14
C PHE A 164 -10.18 -11.61 -2.79
N LEU A 165 -11.01 -11.29 -1.80
CA LEU A 165 -10.96 -11.88 -0.46
C LEU A 165 -11.27 -13.39 -0.44
N SER A 166 -11.95 -13.91 -1.47
CA SER A 166 -12.17 -15.36 -1.64
C SER A 166 -10.86 -16.14 -1.86
N HIS A 167 -9.77 -15.46 -2.23
CA HIS A 167 -8.44 -16.03 -2.41
C HIS A 167 -7.51 -15.83 -1.20
N GLY A 168 -8.02 -15.27 -0.09
CA GLY A 168 -7.24 -14.88 1.08
C GLY A 168 -7.20 -13.36 1.27
N PRO A 169 -6.44 -12.87 2.26
CA PRO A 169 -6.28 -11.43 2.48
C PRO A 169 -5.64 -10.79 1.26
N TRP A 170 -6.09 -9.58 0.90
CA TRP A 170 -5.75 -8.96 -0.38
C TRP A 170 -5.16 -7.55 -0.22
N PRO A 171 -4.00 -7.25 -0.81
CA PRO A 171 -3.42 -5.91 -0.72
C PRO A 171 -4.27 -4.86 -1.44
N ILE A 172 -4.47 -3.71 -0.79
CA ILE A 172 -5.16 -2.54 -1.37
C ILE A 172 -4.27 -1.29 -1.21
N CYS A 173 -4.35 -0.38 -2.17
CA CYS A 173 -3.68 0.91 -2.10
C CYS A 173 -4.70 2.02 -1.80
N LEU A 174 -4.44 2.78 -0.74
CA LEU A 174 -5.25 3.87 -0.21
C LEU A 174 -4.78 5.20 -0.79
N ILE A 175 -5.70 5.93 -1.44
CA ILE A 175 -5.44 7.20 -2.11
C ILE A 175 -5.85 8.38 -1.23
N GLY A 176 -4.93 9.30 -1.00
CA GLY A 176 -5.09 10.49 -0.19
C GLY A 176 -5.42 11.77 -0.95
N SER A 177 -5.34 12.89 -0.22
CA SER A 177 -5.34 14.24 -0.78
C SER A 177 -3.94 14.82 -0.97
N SER A 178 -2.89 14.10 -0.56
CA SER A 178 -1.50 14.52 -0.77
C SER A 178 -1.11 14.48 -2.24
N THR A 179 -0.29 15.45 -2.66
CA THR A 179 0.37 15.46 -3.97
C THR A 179 1.61 14.55 -4.02
N SER A 180 2.13 14.11 -2.86
CA SER A 180 3.23 13.15 -2.80
C SER A 180 2.70 11.73 -3.06
N PRO A 181 3.21 11.01 -4.09
CA PRO A 181 2.84 9.62 -4.31
C PRO A 181 3.27 8.71 -3.15
N PHE A 182 4.35 9.09 -2.44
CA PHE A 182 4.91 8.34 -1.32
C PHE A 182 4.07 8.44 -0.04
N ASN A 183 3.18 9.42 0.05
CA ASN A 183 2.28 9.55 1.20
C ASN A 183 1.04 8.65 1.06
N ASN A 184 0.76 8.11 -0.13
CA ASN A 184 -0.29 7.11 -0.30
C ASN A 184 0.14 5.80 0.37
N HIS A 185 -0.84 5.04 0.85
CA HIS A 185 -0.57 3.94 1.77
C HIS A 185 -1.00 2.60 1.19
N GLN A 186 -0.29 1.54 1.52
CA GLN A 186 -0.63 0.18 1.10
C GLN A 186 -0.94 -0.64 2.35
N VAL A 187 -2.11 -1.26 2.38
CA VAL A 187 -2.57 -2.06 3.51
C VAL A 187 -3.08 -3.41 3.02
N LEU A 188 -3.27 -4.36 3.92
CA LEU A 188 -3.78 -5.68 3.60
C LEU A 188 -5.24 -5.79 4.05
N ALA A 189 -6.18 -5.88 3.11
CA ALA A 189 -7.58 -6.12 3.44
C ALA A 189 -7.78 -7.57 3.90
N THR A 190 -8.39 -7.74 5.07
CA THR A 190 -8.64 -9.05 5.70
C THR A 190 -10.13 -9.39 5.71
N GLY A 191 -11.00 -8.43 5.43
CA GLY A 191 -12.43 -8.66 5.30
C GLY A 191 -13.20 -7.42 4.84
N ILE A 192 -14.47 -7.62 4.48
CA ILE A 192 -15.41 -6.52 4.23
C ILE A 192 -16.81 -6.89 4.72
N GLU A 193 -17.44 -5.93 5.39
CA GLU A 193 -18.85 -5.93 5.76
C GLU A 193 -19.56 -4.84 4.94
N GLN A 194 -20.43 -5.24 4.02
CA GLN A 194 -21.24 -4.29 3.26
C GLN A 194 -22.53 -4.00 4.02
N HIS A 195 -22.77 -2.73 4.31
CA HIS A 195 -23.99 -2.22 4.95
C HIS A 195 -25.05 -1.85 3.91
N SER A 196 -24.60 -1.40 2.73
CA SER A 196 -25.42 -1.15 1.54
C SER A 196 -24.54 -1.16 0.28
N ALA A 197 -25.12 -0.85 -0.89
CA ALA A 197 -24.35 -0.72 -2.14
C ALA A 197 -23.26 0.37 -2.06
N ASP A 198 -23.43 1.38 -1.20
CA ASP A 198 -22.58 2.56 -1.09
C ASP A 198 -21.93 2.74 0.28
N GLN A 199 -22.08 1.76 1.18
CA GLN A 199 -21.51 1.81 2.52
C GLN A 199 -20.93 0.47 2.93
N ALA A 200 -19.71 0.49 3.45
CA ALA A 200 -19.03 -0.73 3.91
C ALA A 200 -18.03 -0.43 5.04
N THR A 201 -17.73 -1.46 5.83
CA THR A 201 -16.58 -1.51 6.73
C THR A 201 -15.57 -2.49 6.17
N ILE A 202 -14.35 -2.03 5.90
CA ILE A 202 -13.24 -2.86 5.44
C ILE A 202 -12.34 -3.15 6.66
N PHE A 203 -12.04 -4.42 6.90
CA PHE A 203 -11.12 -4.86 7.96
C PHE A 203 -9.72 -5.02 7.38
N LEU A 204 -8.71 -4.60 8.12
CA LEU A 204 -7.34 -4.47 7.63
C LEU A 204 -6.29 -4.98 8.62
N TYR A 205 -5.18 -5.42 8.04
CA TYR A 205 -3.86 -5.30 8.65
C TYR A 205 -3.17 -4.06 8.09
N ASP A 206 -2.73 -3.16 9.00
CA ASP A 206 -1.94 -1.98 8.68
C ASP A 206 -0.58 -2.06 9.39
N ALA A 207 0.50 -2.03 8.61
CA ALA A 207 1.87 -2.08 9.11
C ALA A 207 2.29 -0.82 9.91
N ASN A 208 1.57 0.30 9.78
CA ASN A 208 1.77 1.49 10.59
C ASN A 208 1.08 1.38 11.97
N GLY A 209 0.15 0.45 12.13
CA GLY A 209 -0.55 0.15 13.38
C GLY A 209 -0.55 -1.34 13.70
N PRO A 210 0.63 -1.97 13.87
CA PRO A 210 0.79 -3.43 13.91
C PRO A 210 0.09 -4.09 15.10
N GLY A 211 -0.12 -5.41 14.99
CA GLY A 211 -0.60 -6.25 16.09
C GLY A 211 -2.10 -6.18 16.38
N ARG A 212 -2.88 -5.40 15.63
CA ARG A 212 -4.33 -5.27 15.83
C ARG A 212 -5.08 -5.09 14.50
N GLU A 213 -6.35 -5.47 14.52
CA GLU A 213 -7.26 -5.21 13.40
C GLU A 213 -7.57 -3.71 13.32
N GLN A 214 -7.48 -3.19 12.11
CA GLN A 214 -7.85 -1.81 11.77
C GLN A 214 -9.09 -1.83 10.87
N THR A 215 -9.80 -0.72 10.80
CA THR A 215 -10.99 -0.58 9.96
C THR A 215 -10.97 0.69 9.15
N ILE A 216 -11.63 0.62 7.99
CA ILE A 216 -12.07 1.76 7.19
C ILE A 216 -13.57 1.65 7.05
N GLU A 217 -14.30 2.60 7.63
CA GLU A 217 -15.71 2.81 7.32
C GLU A 217 -15.79 3.73 6.11
N ILE A 218 -16.47 3.30 5.05
CA ILE A 218 -16.58 4.05 3.80
C ILE A 218 -18.04 4.38 3.48
N ASP A 219 -18.26 5.61 3.02
CA ASP A 219 -19.55 6.10 2.50
C ASP A 219 -19.34 6.77 1.14
N LEU A 220 -20.03 6.23 0.13
CA LEU A 220 -19.93 6.58 -1.28
C LEU A 220 -21.19 7.28 -1.81
N ARG A 221 -22.09 7.74 -0.94
CA ARG A 221 -23.36 8.39 -1.34
C ARG A 221 -23.18 9.87 -1.72
N GLY A 222 -22.14 10.53 -1.20
CA GLY A 222 -21.86 11.95 -1.43
C GLY A 222 -21.07 12.24 -2.71
N ALA A 223 -20.62 13.49 -2.90
CA ALA A 223 -19.86 13.95 -4.07
C ALA A 223 -18.38 13.50 -4.11
N GLY A 224 -18.01 12.55 -3.26
CA GLY A 224 -16.67 12.03 -3.08
C GLY A 224 -16.69 10.93 -2.02
N VAL A 225 -15.56 10.24 -1.85
CA VAL A 225 -15.41 9.27 -0.76
C VAL A 225 -15.37 10.00 0.57
N GLN A 226 -16.26 9.60 1.49
CA GLN A 226 -16.15 9.89 2.91
C GLN A 226 -15.67 8.61 3.59
N ALA A 227 -14.65 8.73 4.43
CA ALA A 227 -14.13 7.59 5.15
C ALA A 227 -13.62 7.95 6.54
N THR A 228 -13.84 7.04 7.47
CA THR A 228 -13.29 7.09 8.83
C THR A 228 -12.34 5.91 8.99
N GLU A 229 -11.10 6.19 9.36
CA GLU A 229 -10.06 5.19 9.55
C GLU A 229 -9.72 5.07 11.03
N SER A 230 -9.57 3.85 11.53
CA SER A 230 -9.10 3.62 12.90
C SER A 230 -7.61 3.97 13.09
N CYS A 231 -6.85 4.03 11.99
CA CYS A 231 -5.45 4.44 11.95
C CYS A 231 -5.19 5.42 10.79
N PRO A 232 -5.57 6.71 10.93
CA PRO A 232 -5.43 7.69 9.85
C PRO A 232 -3.96 8.12 9.65
N SER A 233 -3.61 8.50 8.42
CA SER A 233 -2.30 9.10 8.09
C SER A 233 -2.44 10.60 7.83
N ALA A 234 -1.78 11.43 8.65
CA ALA A 234 -1.77 12.88 8.49
C ALA A 234 -1.06 13.30 7.19
N GLU A 235 0.03 12.62 6.82
CA GLU A 235 0.82 12.91 5.62
C GLU A 235 0.06 12.60 4.33
N ARG A 236 -0.74 11.53 4.33
CA ARG A 236 -1.63 11.19 3.22
C ARG A 236 -2.80 12.18 3.10
N GLY A 237 -3.23 12.72 4.23
CA GLY A 237 -4.49 13.44 4.38
C GLY A 237 -5.69 12.49 4.37
N ALA A 238 -6.87 13.07 4.20
CA ALA A 238 -8.13 12.32 4.18
C ALA A 238 -8.13 11.26 3.09
N LEU A 239 -8.61 10.06 3.40
CA LEU A 239 -8.80 8.99 2.43
C LEU A 239 -9.84 9.43 1.39
N ARG A 240 -9.46 9.38 0.11
CA ARG A 240 -10.28 9.79 -1.05
C ARG A 240 -10.66 8.63 -1.95
N GLY A 241 -10.07 7.45 -1.77
CA GLY A 241 -10.42 6.24 -2.51
C GLY A 241 -9.43 5.13 -2.24
N PHE A 242 -9.67 3.96 -2.82
CA PHE A 242 -8.70 2.87 -2.82
C PHE A 242 -8.87 1.98 -4.04
N PHE A 243 -7.84 1.21 -4.38
CA PHE A 243 -7.94 0.13 -5.37
C PHE A 243 -7.33 -1.17 -4.87
N CYS A 244 -7.90 -2.29 -5.34
CA CYS A 244 -7.34 -3.62 -5.14
C CYS A 244 -6.08 -3.75 -6.00
N MET A 245 -4.95 -4.07 -5.37
CA MET A 245 -3.67 -4.10 -6.05
C MET A 245 -3.53 -5.34 -6.92
N HIS A 246 -2.75 -5.23 -7.99
CA HIS A 246 -2.19 -6.38 -8.68
C HIS A 246 -1.19 -7.06 -7.73
N TYR A 247 -1.57 -8.23 -7.24
CA TYR A 247 -0.81 -9.03 -6.28
C TYR A 247 -0.50 -10.40 -6.89
N ALA A 248 0.80 -10.69 -7.02
CA ALA A 248 1.31 -12.01 -7.37
C ALA A 248 1.92 -12.64 -6.10
N PRO A 249 1.37 -13.78 -5.62
CA PRO A 249 1.94 -14.48 -4.47
C PRO A 249 3.39 -14.91 -4.72
N ALA A 250 4.24 -14.75 -3.71
CA ALA A 250 5.62 -15.23 -3.73
C ALA A 250 5.85 -16.21 -2.56
N PRO A 251 6.70 -17.25 -2.71
CA PRO A 251 7.04 -18.11 -1.58
C PRO A 251 7.84 -17.31 -0.53
N PRO A 252 7.46 -17.39 0.76
CA PRO A 252 8.28 -16.82 1.81
C PRO A 252 9.67 -17.46 1.87
N PRO A 253 10.72 -16.68 2.14
CA PRO A 253 12.06 -17.21 2.34
C PRO A 253 12.11 -18.14 3.56
N SER A 254 12.78 -19.29 3.40
CA SER A 254 12.95 -20.27 4.48
C SER A 254 13.97 -19.77 5.51
N GLY A 255 13.71 -20.00 6.81
CA GLY A 255 14.70 -19.77 7.87
C GLY A 255 14.93 -18.33 8.29
N LEU A 256 14.08 -17.38 7.88
CA LEU A 256 14.04 -16.03 8.45
C LEU A 256 13.43 -16.08 9.87
N GLY A 257 14.23 -16.44 10.87
CA GLY A 257 13.95 -16.08 12.26
C GLY A 257 14.80 -14.87 12.60
N LEU A 258 14.25 -13.85 13.26
CA LEU A 258 15.09 -12.83 13.88
C LEU A 258 15.69 -13.48 15.15
N GLY A 259 17.03 -13.55 15.22
CA GLY A 259 17.77 -14.52 16.03
C GLY A 259 17.31 -14.75 17.47
N LYS A 260 17.53 -15.97 17.99
CA LYS A 260 17.34 -16.31 19.40
C LYS A 260 18.23 -15.41 20.27
N GLU A 261 17.72 -14.99 21.43
CA GLU A 261 18.55 -14.45 22.51
C GLU A 261 19.79 -15.35 22.66
N LYS A 262 20.98 -14.74 22.59
CA LYS A 262 22.20 -15.41 23.02
C LYS A 262 22.02 -15.72 24.50
N GLY A 263 21.55 -16.94 24.79
CA GLY A 263 21.40 -17.43 26.14
C GLY A 263 22.69 -17.17 26.91
N ASN A 264 22.57 -16.45 28.02
CA ASN A 264 23.62 -16.27 29.00
C ASN A 264 24.18 -17.65 29.35
N ARG A 265 25.36 -17.97 28.82
CA ARG A 265 26.17 -19.06 29.37
C ARG A 265 26.64 -18.56 30.75
N LYS A 266 25.98 -19.04 31.79
CA LYS A 266 26.59 -19.14 33.11
C LYS A 266 27.61 -20.26 33.10
#